data_AF-M6ZMM0-F1
#
_entry.id   AF-M6ZMM0-F1
#
_cell.length_a   1.000
_cell.length_b   1.000
_cell.length_c   1.000
_cell.angle_alpha   90.00
_cell.angle_beta   90.00
_cell.angle_gamma   90.00
#
_symmetry.space_group_name_H-M   'P 1'
#
loop_
_entity.id
_entity.type
_entity.pdbx_description
1 polymer ?
#
loop_
_entity_poly.entity_id
_entity_poly.type
_entity_poly.pdbx_seq_one_letter_code
_entity_poly.pdbx_strand_id
1 'polypeptide(L)' 'MNFENEYDLEKLVNNSLDLLTIVDLSGNVLLVNPAFERTLGWKKEEPSR' A
#
# COMPACT_ATOMS: atom_id res chain seq x y z
N MET A 1 13.93 18.91 -17.03
CA MET A 1 14.24 17.51 -17.37
C MET A 1 12.99 16.71 -17.06
N ASN A 2 12.29 16.21 -18.08
CA ASN A 2 11.21 15.26 -17.90
C ASN A 2 11.86 13.88 -17.86
N PHE A 3 11.98 13.30 -16.68
CA PHE A 3 12.46 11.94 -16.53
C PHE A 3 11.32 10.99 -16.91
N GLU A 4 11.17 10.75 -18.21
CA GLU A 4 10.25 9.79 -18.84
C GLU A 4 10.66 8.32 -18.58
N ASN A 5 11.03 7.98 -17.34
CA ASN A 5 11.27 6.59 -16.93
C ASN A 5 11.25 6.43 -15.40
N GLU A 6 10.27 7.05 -14.76
CA GLU A 6 10.03 6.89 -13.33
C GLU A 6 9.02 5.74 -13.18
N TYR A 7 9.48 4.59 -12.68
CA TYR A 7 8.59 3.45 -12.38
C TYR A 7 7.39 3.99 -11.60
N ASP A 8 6.19 3.85 -12.17
CA ASP A 8 4.95 4.33 -11.57
C ASP A 8 4.62 3.44 -10.37
N LEU A 9 5.29 3.74 -9.26
CA LEU A 9 5.22 2.99 -8.02
C LEU A 9 3.80 3.02 -7.47
N GLU A 10 3.06 4.11 -7.70
CA GLU A 10 1.64 4.18 -7.37
C GLU A 10 0.84 3.14 -8.13
N LYS A 11 1.04 3.01 -9.46
CA LYS A 11 0.38 1.94 -10.25
C LYS A 11 0.79 0.56 -9.77
N LEU A 12 2.07 0.33 -9.47
CA LEU A 12 2.53 -0.97 -8.98
C LEU A 12 1.86 -1.32 -7.64
N VAL A 13 1.85 -0.39 -6.69
CA VAL A 13 1.26 -0.61 -5.36
C VAL A 13 -0.25 -0.82 -5.46
N ASN A 14 -0.96 0.02 -6.22
CA ASN A 14 -2.42 -0.01 -6.33
C ASN A 14 -2.94 -1.24 -7.09
N ASN A 15 -2.21 -1.69 -8.11
CA ASN A 15 -2.62 -2.82 -8.96
C ASN A 15 -2.00 -4.16 -8.54
N SER A 16 -1.08 -4.18 -7.58
CA SER A 16 -0.54 -5.43 -7.05
C SER A 16 -1.66 -6.30 -6.45
N LEU A 17 -1.61 -7.60 -6.73
CA LEU A 17 -2.48 -8.61 -6.12
C LEU A 17 -1.97 -9.02 -4.73
N ASP A 18 -0.67 -8.87 -4.49
CA ASP A 18 -0.07 -9.17 -3.21
C ASP A 18 -0.38 -8.08 -2.17
N LEU A 19 -0.41 -8.50 -0.91
CA LEU A 19 -0.54 -7.60 0.24
C LEU A 19 0.76 -6.83 0.41
N LEU A 20 0.72 -5.53 0.16
CA LEU A 20 1.85 -4.63 0.32
C LEU A 20 1.61 -3.63 1.46
N THR A 21 2.57 -3.56 2.38
CA THR A 21 2.54 -2.62 3.51
C THR A 21 3.86 -1.90 3.67
N ILE A 22 3.80 -0.66 4.13
CA ILE A 22 4.96 0.11 4.59
C ILE A 22 4.79 0.32 6.10
N VAL A 23 5.84 0.06 6.87
CA VAL A 23 5.88 0.25 8.32
C VAL A 23 7.05 1.14 8.70
N ASP A 24 6.92 1.91 9.78
CA ASP A 24 8.07 2.58 10.39
C ASP A 24 8.94 1.60 11.20
N LEU A 25 10.08 2.08 11.71
CA LEU A 25 10.99 1.26 12.53
C LEU A 25 10.40 0.85 13.89
N SER A 26 9.32 1.51 14.32
CA SER A 26 8.57 1.15 15.54
C SER A 26 7.46 0.13 15.26
N GLY A 27 7.26 -0.26 14.00
CA GLY A 27 6.24 -1.21 13.57
C GLY A 27 4.87 -0.57 13.26
N ASN A 28 4.76 0.76 13.26
CA ASN A 28 3.50 1.42 12.91
C ASN A 28 3.27 1.33 11.41
N VAL A 29 2.07 0.91 11.02
CA VAL A 29 1.66 0.84 9.60
C VAL A 29 1.47 2.24 9.05
N LEU A 30 2.22 2.57 8.00
CA LEU A 30 2.18 3.85 7.29
C LEU A 30 1.32 3.79 6.03
N LEU A 31 1.28 2.62 5.37
CA LEU A 31 0.51 2.40 4.14
C LEU A 31 0.16 0.93 4.01
N VAL A 32 -1.07 0.66 3.57
CA VAL A 32 -1.50 -0.62 3.03
C VAL A 32 -2.06 -0.40 1.63
N ASN A 33 -1.83 -1.34 0.72
CA ASN A 33 -2.40 -1.28 -0.61
C ASN A 33 -3.85 -1.81 -0.65
N PRO A 34 -4.61 -1.56 -1.73
CA PRO A 34 -6.00 -2.02 -1.85
C PRO A 34 -6.19 -3.54 -1.80
N ALA A 35 -5.12 -4.33 -1.96
CA ALA A 35 -5.21 -5.78 -1.82
C ALA A 35 -5.61 -6.22 -0.40
N PHE A 36 -5.31 -5.42 0.63
CA PHE A 36 -5.78 -5.66 2.01
C PHE A 36 -7.30 -5.65 2.11
N GLU A 37 -7.95 -4.65 1.50
CA GLU A 37 -9.41 -4.57 1.53
C GLU A 37 -10.04 -5.73 0.76
N ARG A 38 -9.49 -6.08 -0.41
CA ARG A 38 -10.01 -7.16 -1.27
C ARG A 38 -9.86 -8.55 -0.65
N THR A 39 -8.75 -8.79 0.04
CA THR A 39 -8.38 -10.14 0.52
C THR A 39 -8.83 -10.37 1.96
N LEU A 40 -8.67 -9.36 2.82
CA LEU A 40 -8.93 -9.46 4.25
C LEU A 40 -10.23 -8.75 4.67
N GLY A 41 -10.81 -7.92 3.80
CA GLY A 41 -11.99 -7.10 4.12
C GLY A 41 -11.67 -5.90 5.02
N TRP A 42 -10.39 -5.63 5.30
CA TRP A 42 -9.96 -4.53 6.15
C TRP A 42 -10.24 -3.22 5.44
N LYS A 43 -11.09 -2.36 6.02
CA LYS A 43 -11.27 -1.01 5.48
C LYS A 43 -10.12 -0.14 5.95
N LYS A 44 -9.62 0.76 5.09
CA LYS A 44 -8.55 1.71 5.40
C LYS A 44 -8.77 2.55 6.69
N GLU A 45 -10.01 2.63 7.15
CA GLU A 45 -10.45 3.39 8.32
C GLU A 45 -10.56 2.57 9.61
N GLU A 46 -10.04 1.34 9.68
CA GLU A 46 -10.13 0.55 10.90
C GLU A 46 -8.86 0.77 11.74
N PRO A 47 -8.83 1.75 12.68
CA PRO A 47 -7.74 1.84 13.62
C PRO A 47 -7.75 0.55 14.43
N SER A 48 -6.61 -0.12 14.44
CA SER A 48 -6.31 -1.25 15.31
C SER A 48 -6.88 -1.00 16.70
N ARG A 49 -7.92 -1.76 17.06
CA ARG A 49 -8.31 -1.97 18.45
C ARG A 49 -7.24 -2.74 19.19
#